data_AF-M6Y7U4-F1
#
_entry.id   AF-M6Y7U4-F1
#
_cell.length_a   1.000
_cell.length_b   1.000
_cell.length_c   1.000
_cell.angle_alpha   90.00
_cell.angle_beta   90.00
_cell.angle_gamma   90.00
#
_symmetry.space_group_name_H-M   'P 1'
#
loop_
_entity.id
_entity.type
_entity.pdbx_description
1 polymer ?
#
loop_
_entity_poly.entity_id
_entity_poly.type
_entity_poly.pdbx_seq_one_letter_code
_entity_poly.pdbx_strand_id
1 'polypeptide(L)'
;MGCVKRDIERKVGNPNIRLKSLLEISERILTQSKNSKNKIYSIHSPEVECISKGKSYKRYEFGCKVSLVTTSKSNWVVGVQALHDNPYDGHTLKDAINQMEKIVGLRPKEVYAQPSTIRETQRLASRVARRVTKVKIIILRMFKFIFPIKAERK
;
A
#
# COMPACT_ATOMS: atom_id res chain seq x y z
N MET A 1 2.50 -11.85 24.20
CA MET A 1 1.17 -11.69 23.57
C MET A 1 0.21 -12.83 23.87
N GLY A 2 0.63 -14.11 23.78
CA GLY A 2 -0.28 -15.24 24.05
C GLY A 2 -0.89 -15.29 25.47
N CYS A 3 -0.17 -14.82 26.49
CA CYS A 3 -0.71 -14.77 27.86
C CYS A 3 -1.84 -13.74 28.02
N VAL A 4 -1.70 -12.57 27.37
CA VAL A 4 -2.69 -11.47 27.45
C VAL A 4 -3.98 -11.86 26.73
N LYS A 5 -3.90 -12.50 25.55
CA LYS A 5 -5.08 -13.03 24.83
C LYS A 5 -5.89 -13.97 25.72
N ARG A 6 -5.23 -14.99 26.30
CA ARG A 6 -5.87 -15.99 27.17
C ARG A 6 -6.49 -15.39 28.42
N ASP A 7 -5.89 -14.35 29.00
CA ASP A 7 -6.45 -13.66 30.16
C ASP A 7 -7.71 -12.86 29.81
N ILE A 8 -7.71 -12.18 28.65
CA ILE A 8 -8.87 -11.46 28.14
C ILE A 8 -10.03 -12.43 27.82
N GLU A 9 -9.74 -13.54 27.14
CA GLU A 9 -10.74 -14.57 26.80
C GLU A 9 -11.36 -15.18 28.06
N ARG A 10 -10.58 -15.37 29.14
CA ARG A 10 -11.10 -15.88 30.41
C ARG A 10 -11.99 -14.87 31.14
N LYS A 11 -11.67 -13.58 31.04
CA LYS A 11 -12.38 -12.51 31.78
C LYS A 11 -13.61 -11.96 31.04
N VAL A 12 -13.69 -12.13 29.72
CA VAL A 12 -14.75 -11.54 28.90
C VAL A 12 -15.67 -12.63 28.34
N GLY A 13 -16.82 -12.82 28.99
CA GLY A 13 -17.82 -13.81 28.58
C GLY A 13 -18.57 -13.46 27.28
N ASN A 14 -18.73 -12.17 26.96
CA ASN A 14 -19.39 -11.74 25.71
C ASN A 14 -18.65 -10.55 25.07
N PRO A 15 -17.68 -10.81 24.16
CA PRO A 15 -16.86 -9.74 23.60
C PRO A 15 -17.63 -8.90 22.58
N ASN A 16 -17.48 -7.57 22.69
CA ASN A 16 -17.93 -6.61 21.69
C ASN A 16 -17.27 -6.91 20.31
N ILE A 17 -17.95 -6.60 19.21
CA ILE A 17 -17.48 -6.76 17.82
C ILE A 17 -16.04 -6.28 17.63
N ARG A 18 -15.69 -5.10 18.18
CA ARG A 18 -14.33 -4.55 18.09
C ARG A 18 -13.30 -5.44 18.80
N LEU A 19 -13.64 -5.99 19.96
CA LEU A 19 -12.76 -6.87 20.71
C LEU A 19 -12.59 -8.22 20.01
N LYS A 20 -13.65 -8.74 19.38
CA LYS A 20 -13.57 -9.95 18.54
C LYS A 20 -12.57 -9.77 17.39
N SER A 21 -12.65 -8.66 16.64
CA SER A 21 -11.70 -8.39 15.55
C SER A 21 -10.26 -8.28 16.05
N LEU A 22 -10.03 -7.67 17.22
CA LEU A 22 -8.68 -7.58 17.81
C LEU A 22 -8.14 -8.94 18.28
N LEU A 23 -9.00 -9.80 18.83
CA LEU A 23 -8.64 -11.16 19.24
C LEU A 23 -8.31 -12.03 18.02
N GLU A 24 -9.06 -11.91 16.93
CA GLU A 24 -8.81 -12.60 15.66
C GLU A 24 -7.46 -12.19 15.05
N ILE A 25 -7.18 -10.88 15.01
CA ILE A 25 -5.87 -10.38 14.54
C ILE A 25 -4.74 -10.91 15.44
N SER A 26 -4.96 -10.90 16.75
CA SER A 26 -3.98 -11.42 17.72
C SER A 26 -3.73 -12.91 17.54
N GLU A 27 -4.77 -13.69 17.24
CA GLU A 27 -4.65 -15.12 16.93
C GLU A 27 -3.86 -15.35 15.64
N ARG A 28 -4.15 -14.61 14.57
CA ARG A 28 -3.37 -14.65 13.32
C ARG A 28 -1.89 -14.32 13.56
N ILE A 29 -1.61 -13.35 14.43
CA ILE A 29 -0.23 -12.98 14.78
C ILE A 29 0.48 -14.08 15.57
N LEU A 30 -0.23 -14.88 16.36
CA LEU A 30 0.34 -15.99 17.12
C LEU A 30 0.53 -17.26 16.28
N THR A 31 -0.34 -17.48 15.29
CA THR A 31 -0.29 -18.68 14.42
C THR A 31 0.61 -18.50 13.19
N GLN A 32 0.87 -17.25 12.77
CA GLN A 32 1.74 -17.00 11.61
C GLN A 32 3.18 -17.46 11.84
N SER A 33 3.72 -18.21 10.87
CA SER A 33 5.10 -18.72 10.90
C SER A 33 6.08 -17.83 10.13
N LYS A 34 7.38 -18.12 10.22
CA LYS A 34 8.44 -17.37 9.50
C LYS A 34 8.28 -17.35 7.97
N ASN A 35 7.61 -18.33 7.36
CA ASN A 35 7.44 -18.41 5.91
C ASN A 35 6.00 -18.11 5.46
N SER A 36 5.12 -17.70 6.37
CA SER A 36 3.76 -17.29 6.01
C SER A 36 3.76 -16.06 5.09
N LYS A 37 2.86 -16.08 4.10
CA LYS A 37 2.57 -14.93 3.22
C LYS A 37 1.62 -13.96 3.94
N ASN A 38 1.62 -12.69 3.53
CA ASN A 38 0.72 -11.62 4.03
C ASN A 38 0.66 -11.55 5.57
N LYS A 39 1.86 -11.37 6.15
CA LYS A 39 2.06 -11.27 7.59
C LYS A 39 1.52 -9.97 8.16
N ILE A 40 0.95 -10.08 9.35
CA ILE A 40 0.50 -8.92 10.11
C ILE A 40 1.64 -8.42 10.99
N TYR A 41 2.02 -7.15 10.79
CA TYR A 41 3.10 -6.50 11.54
C TYR A 41 2.60 -5.63 12.70
N SER A 42 1.30 -5.31 12.73
CA SER A 42 0.68 -4.50 13.78
C SER A 42 -0.79 -4.89 14.01
N ILE A 43 -1.21 -4.90 15.26
CA ILE A 43 -2.61 -5.13 15.65
C ILE A 43 -3.52 -3.99 15.20
N HIS A 44 -3.05 -2.75 15.31
CA HIS A 44 -3.84 -1.56 15.00
C HIS A 44 -3.84 -1.18 13.52
N SER A 45 -2.97 -1.79 12.72
CA SER A 45 -2.89 -1.54 11.29
C SER A 45 -2.50 -2.82 10.55
N PRO A 46 -3.44 -3.78 10.40
CA PRO A 46 -3.20 -5.04 9.71
C PRO A 46 -2.97 -4.89 8.20
N GLU A 47 -3.36 -3.74 7.63
CA GLU A 47 -3.18 -3.40 6.21
C GLU A 47 -1.73 -3.08 5.83
N VAL A 48 -0.83 -2.97 6.80
CA VAL A 48 0.53 -2.53 6.55
C VAL A 48 1.44 -3.65 6.11
N GLU A 49 2.18 -3.36 5.06
CA GLU A 49 3.12 -4.27 4.44
C GLU A 49 4.56 -3.91 4.78
N CYS A 50 5.43 -4.91 4.67
CA CYS A 50 6.86 -4.71 4.87
C CYS A 50 7.55 -4.52 3.53
N ILE A 51 8.10 -3.33 3.32
CA ILE A 51 8.78 -2.92 2.09
C ILE A 51 10.28 -2.86 2.35
N SER A 52 11.07 -3.52 1.51
CA SER A 52 12.54 -3.43 1.55
C SER A 52 12.99 -2.07 1.01
N LYS A 53 13.83 -1.37 1.78
CA LYS A 53 14.34 -0.04 1.41
C LYS A 53 15.67 -0.06 0.65
N GLY A 54 16.36 -1.19 0.60
CA GLY A 54 17.69 -1.29 -0.02
C GLY A 54 18.77 -0.46 0.70
N LYS A 55 18.49 0.08 1.90
CA LYS A 55 19.43 0.86 2.70
C LYS A 55 20.03 -0.02 3.80
N SER A 56 21.33 0.10 4.04
CA SER A 56 22.09 -0.71 5.01
C SER A 56 21.61 -0.50 6.46
N TYR A 57 21.43 0.76 6.87
CA TYR A 57 21.05 1.13 8.24
C TYR A 57 19.55 0.93 8.54
N LYS A 58 18.70 0.90 7.51
CA LYS A 58 17.25 0.64 7.65
C LYS A 58 16.76 -0.22 6.49
N ARG A 59 16.87 -1.54 6.67
CA ARG A 59 16.58 -2.53 5.61
C ARG A 59 15.11 -2.59 5.23
N TYR A 60 14.23 -2.34 6.20
CA TYR A 60 12.79 -2.50 6.05
C TYR A 60 12.03 -1.32 6.60
N GLU A 61 10.88 -1.08 5.97
CA GLU A 61 9.89 -0.15 6.47
C GLU A 61 8.51 -0.74 6.35
N PHE A 62 7.62 -0.18 7.17
CA PHE A 62 6.25 -0.61 7.28
C PHE A 62 5.37 0.51 6.73
N GLY A 63 4.61 0.20 5.68
CA GLY A 63 3.69 1.14 5.08
C GLY A 63 2.80 0.50 4.02
N CYS A 64 1.97 1.32 3.41
CA CYS A 64 1.21 0.98 2.21
C CYS A 64 1.77 1.77 1.03
N LYS A 65 1.91 1.15 -0.13
CA LYS A 65 2.23 1.88 -1.36
C LYS A 65 1.01 2.64 -1.82
N VAL A 66 1.20 3.86 -2.30
CA VAL A 66 0.13 4.71 -2.80
C VAL A 66 0.54 5.27 -4.16
N SER A 67 -0.27 5.05 -5.18
CA SER A 67 -0.12 5.71 -6.46
C SER A 67 -0.82 7.06 -6.42
N LEU A 68 -0.09 8.12 -6.76
CA LEU A 68 -0.57 9.48 -6.83
C LEU A 68 -0.49 9.96 -8.28
N VAL A 69 -1.62 10.34 -8.86
CA VAL A 69 -1.69 10.92 -10.20
C VAL A 69 -1.86 12.43 -10.06
N THR A 70 -0.91 13.17 -10.60
CA THR A 70 -0.91 14.63 -10.60
C THR A 70 -0.87 15.20 -12.01
N THR A 71 -1.42 16.39 -12.20
CA THR A 71 -1.26 17.13 -13.45
C THR A 71 0.15 17.73 -13.55
N SER A 72 0.77 17.68 -14.73
CA SER A 72 2.16 18.10 -14.89
C SER A 72 2.38 19.62 -14.75
N LYS A 73 1.37 20.45 -15.00
CA LYS A 73 1.51 21.91 -15.04
C LYS A 73 1.29 22.58 -13.68
N SER A 74 0.37 22.04 -12.88
CA SER A 74 -0.11 22.69 -11.67
C SER A 74 -0.23 21.73 -10.48
N ASN A 75 0.31 20.50 -10.61
CA ASN A 75 0.36 19.47 -9.57
C ASN A 75 -0.98 19.15 -8.89
N TRP A 76 -2.11 19.42 -9.54
CA TRP A 76 -3.42 19.00 -9.04
C TRP A 76 -3.49 17.48 -8.97
N VAL A 77 -3.91 16.98 -7.82
CA VAL A 77 -4.16 15.56 -7.62
C VAL A 77 -5.46 15.18 -8.33
N VAL A 78 -5.35 14.28 -9.31
CA VAL A 78 -6.48 13.81 -10.13
C VAL A 78 -6.79 12.32 -9.91
N GLY A 79 -6.00 11.66 -9.06
CA GLY A 79 -6.22 10.27 -8.67
C GLY A 79 -5.28 9.85 -7.54
N VAL A 80 -5.80 9.05 -6.61
CA VAL A 80 -5.05 8.46 -5.50
C VAL A 80 -5.50 7.02 -5.33
N GLN A 81 -4.56 6.06 -5.38
CA GLN A 81 -4.86 4.65 -5.19
C GLN A 81 -3.95 4.02 -4.15
N ALA A 82 -4.53 3.35 -3.15
CA ALA A 82 -3.77 2.47 -2.27
C ALA A 82 -3.46 1.15 -3.00
N LEU A 83 -2.18 0.76 -3.01
CA LEU A 83 -1.67 -0.43 -3.64
C LEU A 83 -1.36 -1.46 -2.56
N HIS A 84 -2.10 -2.56 -2.60
CA HIS A 84 -1.98 -3.68 -1.67
C HIS A 84 -1.20 -4.83 -2.32
N ASP A 85 -0.61 -5.70 -1.51
CA ASP A 85 0.27 -6.81 -1.87
C ASP A 85 1.64 -6.41 -2.45
N ASN A 86 2.12 -5.19 -2.13
CA ASN A 86 3.41 -4.65 -2.54
C ASN A 86 3.76 -4.93 -4.03
N PRO A 87 2.90 -4.55 -4.99
CA PRO A 87 3.11 -4.83 -6.41
C PRO A 87 4.38 -4.15 -6.90
N TYR A 88 4.98 -4.73 -7.94
CA TYR A 88 6.11 -4.09 -8.60
C TYR A 88 5.65 -2.78 -9.26
N ASP A 89 6.43 -1.72 -9.05
CA ASP A 89 6.01 -0.35 -9.38
C ASP A 89 5.61 -0.21 -10.85
N GLY A 90 6.28 -0.93 -11.78
CA GLY A 90 5.96 -0.89 -13.21
C GLY A 90 4.57 -1.41 -13.58
N HIS A 91 4.03 -2.39 -12.85
CA HIS A 91 2.70 -2.95 -13.13
C HIS A 91 1.56 -2.04 -12.68
N THR A 92 1.82 -1.14 -11.73
CA THR A 92 0.81 -0.25 -11.14
C THR A 92 0.46 0.94 -12.03
N LEU A 93 1.25 1.20 -13.08
CA LEU A 93 1.05 2.33 -13.98
C LEU A 93 -0.27 2.23 -14.75
N LYS A 94 -0.62 1.02 -15.21
CA LYS A 94 -1.86 0.76 -15.94
C LYS A 94 -3.08 1.03 -15.07
N ASP A 95 -3.05 0.57 -13.83
CA ASP A 95 -4.14 0.75 -12.87
C ASP A 95 -4.33 2.21 -12.50
N ALA A 96 -3.24 2.96 -12.31
CA ALA A 96 -3.28 4.39 -12.04
C ALA A 96 -3.89 5.20 -13.20
N ILE A 97 -3.58 4.85 -14.46
CA ILE A 97 -4.20 5.48 -15.64
C ILE A 97 -5.69 5.14 -15.70
N ASN A 98 -6.06 3.88 -15.50
CA ASN A 98 -7.45 3.45 -15.50
C ASN A 98 -8.26 4.16 -14.39
N GLN A 99 -7.65 4.36 -13.22
CA GLN A 99 -8.27 5.09 -12.12
C GLN A 99 -8.51 6.56 -12.48
N MET A 100 -7.50 7.23 -13.05
CA MET A 100 -7.64 8.61 -13.51
C MET A 100 -8.75 8.72 -14.57
N GLU A 101 -8.79 7.80 -15.53
CA GLU A 101 -9.81 7.79 -16.60
C GLU A 101 -11.22 7.62 -16.01
N LYS A 102 -11.39 6.81 -14.96
CA LYS A 102 -12.67 6.68 -14.25
C LYS A 102 -13.08 7.95 -13.50
N ILE A 103 -12.13 8.65 -12.87
CA ILE A 103 -12.42 9.85 -12.06
C ILE A 103 -12.68 11.07 -12.95
N VAL A 104 -11.85 11.26 -13.98
CA VAL A 104 -11.85 12.47 -14.82
C VAL A 104 -12.66 12.27 -16.10
N GLY A 105 -12.94 11.03 -16.51
CA GLY A 105 -13.58 10.69 -17.78
C GLY A 105 -12.70 10.95 -19.01
N LEU A 106 -11.41 11.22 -18.80
CA LEU A 106 -10.45 11.57 -19.85
C LEU A 106 -9.19 10.73 -19.72
N ARG A 107 -8.73 10.21 -20.87
CA ARG A 107 -7.48 9.45 -20.95
C ARG A 107 -6.30 10.38 -21.23
N PRO A 108 -5.20 10.30 -20.45
CA PRO A 108 -4.04 11.18 -20.63
C PRO A 108 -3.28 10.87 -21.92
N LYS A 109 -2.77 11.91 -22.59
CA LYS A 109 -1.94 11.76 -23.81
C LYS A 109 -0.49 11.39 -23.52
N GLU A 110 0.05 11.93 -22.44
CA GLU A 110 1.43 11.69 -22.00
C GLU A 110 1.44 11.44 -20.50
N VAL A 111 2.18 10.39 -20.11
CA VAL A 111 2.32 9.95 -18.73
C VAL A 111 3.80 9.91 -18.39
N TYR A 112 4.18 10.64 -17.35
CA TYR A 112 5.53 10.64 -16.80
C TYR A 112 5.54 9.88 -15.47
N ALA A 113 6.42 8.89 -15.33
CA ALA A 113 6.65 8.18 -14.07
C ALA A 113 8.10 8.36 -13.59
N GLN A 114 8.38 8.08 -12.32
CA GLN A 114 9.73 8.19 -11.76
C GLN A 114 10.67 7.07 -12.26
N PRO A 115 11.99 7.34 -12.40
CA PRO A 115 12.95 6.40 -13.00
C PRO A 115 13.07 5.04 -12.29
N SER A 116 12.86 4.99 -10.97
CA SER A 116 12.88 3.72 -10.20
C SER A 116 11.76 2.74 -10.58
N THR A 117 10.79 3.20 -11.34
CA THR A 117 9.61 2.44 -11.80
C THR A 117 9.73 1.98 -13.26
N ILE A 118 10.76 2.44 -13.99
CA ILE A 118 10.82 2.33 -15.45
C ILE A 118 12.07 1.55 -15.86
N ARG A 119 11.89 0.30 -16.28
CA ARG A 119 12.71 -0.27 -17.36
C ARG A 119 11.93 -0.51 -18.65
N GLU A 120 10.62 -0.71 -18.60
CA GLU A 120 9.83 -0.89 -19.82
C GLU A 120 8.40 -0.38 -19.63
N THR A 121 8.08 0.77 -20.22
CA THR A 121 6.86 1.02 -21.01
C THR A 121 6.78 2.50 -21.37
N GLN A 122 7.47 2.88 -22.44
CA GLN A 122 7.08 4.06 -23.20
C GLN A 122 6.14 3.63 -24.33
N ARG A 123 5.11 4.44 -24.55
CA ARG A 123 4.12 4.44 -25.65
C ARG A 123 2.90 3.54 -25.46
N LEU A 124 1.85 4.13 -24.88
CA LEU A 124 0.49 3.88 -25.36
C LEU A 124 -0.31 5.19 -25.31
N ALA A 125 -0.24 5.97 -26.39
CA ALA A 125 -1.07 7.15 -26.60
C ALA A 125 -1.83 6.97 -27.92
N SER A 126 -3.12 6.67 -27.85
CA SER A 126 -4.04 6.76 -28.99
C SER A 126 -5.01 7.92 -28.79
N ARG A 127 -5.31 8.56 -29.93
CA ARG A 127 -6.01 9.83 -30.13
C ARG A 127 -7.44 9.76 -29.59
N VAL A 128 -7.84 10.73 -28.75
CA VAL A 128 -9.09 11.53 -28.84
C VAL A 128 -9.16 12.56 -27.69
N ALA A 129 -9.77 13.70 -28.00
CA ALA A 129 -10.34 14.75 -27.12
C ALA A 129 -9.41 15.71 -26.35
N ARG A 130 -9.99 16.92 -26.14
CA ARG A 130 -9.39 18.20 -25.76
C ARG A 130 -9.38 18.38 -24.23
N ARG A 131 -8.35 19.07 -23.74
CA ARG A 131 -8.13 19.57 -22.36
C ARG A 131 -7.85 18.54 -21.24
N VAL A 132 -6.75 17.78 -21.32
CA VAL A 132 -5.71 17.64 -20.25
C VAL A 132 -4.47 17.06 -20.94
N THR A 133 -3.35 17.78 -21.00
CA THR A 133 -2.28 17.43 -21.96
C THR A 133 -1.13 16.59 -21.41
N LYS A 134 -0.83 16.60 -20.11
CA LYS A 134 0.30 15.85 -19.53
C LYS A 134 0.03 15.52 -18.06
N VAL A 135 0.20 14.26 -17.66
CA VAL A 135 0.08 13.85 -16.25
C VAL A 135 1.37 13.21 -15.76
N LYS A 136 1.63 13.36 -14.47
CA LYS A 136 2.75 12.80 -13.76
C LYS A 136 2.22 11.83 -12.71
N ILE A 137 2.59 10.57 -12.85
CA ILE A 137 2.25 9.50 -11.90
C ILE A 137 3.45 9.32 -11.00
N ILE A 138 3.21 9.42 -9.70
CA ILE A 138 4.22 9.30 -8.66
C ILE A 138 3.74 8.19 -7.72
N ILE A 139 4.53 7.14 -7.60
CA ILE A 139 4.27 6.10 -6.60
C ILE A 139 4.96 6.53 -5.32
N LEU A 140 4.17 6.87 -4.33
CA LEU A 140 4.62 7.23 -2.99
C LEU A 140 4.57 5.99 -2.10
N ARG A 141 5.54 5.88 -1.21
CA ARG A 141 5.48 4.92 -0.10
C ARG A 141 5.03 5.70 1.12
N MET A 142 3.77 5.54 1.49
CA MET A 142 3.27 6.15 2.72
C MET A 142 3.75 5.34 3.90
N PHE A 143 4.62 5.94 4.70
CA PHE A 143 5.06 5.38 5.96
C PHE A 143 3.99 5.64 7.00
N LYS A 144 3.41 4.56 7.52
CA LYS A 144 2.65 4.63 8.75
C LYS A 144 3.63 4.36 9.86
N PHE A 145 3.83 5.35 10.74
CA PHE A 145 4.60 5.12 11.96
C PHE A 145 3.81 4.11 12.79
N ILE A 146 4.35 2.91 12.84
CA ILE A 146 3.74 1.78 13.53
C ILE A 146 4.78 1.30 14.52
N PHE A 147 4.32 0.95 15.72
CA PHE A 147 5.11 0.13 16.63
C PHE A 147 5.05 -1.31 16.11
N PRO A 148 6.10 -1.80 15.42
CA PRO A 148 6.08 -3.15 14.90
C PRO A 148 6.09 -4.11 16.08
N ILE A 149 5.24 -5.14 16.02
CA ILE A 149 5.36 -6.27 16.93
C ILE A 149 6.70 -6.91 16.61
N LYS A 150 7.63 -6.83 17.57
CA LYS A 150 9.05 -7.21 17.48
C LYS A 150 9.22 -8.32 16.45
N ALA A 151 9.61 -7.95 15.23
CA ALA A 151 9.88 -8.89 14.17
C ALA A 151 11.19 -9.58 14.56
N GLU A 152 11.09 -10.62 15.38
CA GLU A 152 12.22 -11.50 15.63
C GLU A 152 12.82 -11.89 14.28
N ARG A 153 14.12 -11.62 14.19
CA ARG A 153 14.96 -11.54 12.99
C ARG A 153 14.38 -12.34 11.82
N LYS A 154 13.98 -11.60 10.78
CA LYS A 154 13.93 -12.10 9.40
C LYS A 154 15.23 -12.82 9.06
#